data_AF-A0A080YVY8-F1
#
_entry.id   AF-A0A080YVY8-F1
#
_cell.length_a   1.000
_cell.length_b   1.000
_cell.length_c   1.000
_cell.angle_alpha   90.00
_cell.angle_beta   90.00
_cell.angle_gamma   90.00
#
_symmetry.space_group_name_H-M   'P 1'
#
loop_
_entity.id
_entity.type
_entity.pdbx_description
1 polymer ?
#
loop_
_entity_poly.entity_id
_entity_poly.type
_entity_poly.pdbx_seq_one_letter_code
_entity_poly.pdbx_strand_id
1 'polypeptide(L)'
;MALNSARDSFSVMRGKKQQLMEKIREYKVQLRVPTLKDVEEKYRHKLIQHETTQMAVADLDRYFKALDESLLQHHSKKVEEINTIIRSLWQITYKGQDIDTIELVSGQQEGQVSKAARSYDYRVVMKKAGAAIDMRGRCSAG
;
A
#
# COMPACT_ATOMS: atom_id res chain seq x y z
N MET A 1 -13.79 76.73 31.76
CA MET A 1 -14.49 75.45 31.51
C MET A 1 -13.77 74.56 30.49
N ALA A 2 -13.36 75.07 29.32
CA ALA A 2 -12.67 74.28 28.29
C ALA A 2 -11.36 73.59 28.76
N LEU A 3 -10.56 74.25 29.61
CA LEU A 3 -9.28 73.71 30.10
C LEU A 3 -9.47 72.51 31.05
N ASN A 4 -10.54 72.51 31.85
CA ASN A 4 -10.87 71.38 32.74
C ASN A 4 -11.41 70.19 31.94
N SER A 5 -12.27 70.44 30.94
CA SER A 5 -12.76 69.39 30.03
C SER A 5 -11.62 68.74 29.22
N ALA A 6 -10.65 69.52 28.76
CA ALA A 6 -9.44 68.99 28.11
C ALA A 6 -8.58 68.13 29.05
N ARG A 7 -8.46 68.54 30.32
CA ARG A 7 -7.75 67.79 31.37
C ARG A 7 -8.43 66.47 31.72
N ASP A 8 -9.76 66.46 31.78
CA ASP A 8 -10.55 65.25 32.03
C ASP A 8 -10.47 64.28 30.86
N SER A 9 -10.59 64.79 29.63
CA SER A 9 -10.38 64.00 28.40
C SER A 9 -8.97 63.40 28.34
N PHE A 10 -7.95 64.19 28.69
CA PHE A 10 -6.57 63.71 28.76
C PHE A 10 -6.39 62.59 29.80
N SER A 11 -7.02 62.73 30.98
CA SER A 11 -7.01 61.69 32.03
C SER A 11 -7.65 60.39 31.55
N VAL A 12 -8.81 60.46 30.90
CA VAL A 12 -9.51 59.29 30.34
C VAL A 12 -8.70 58.62 29.24
N MET A 13 -8.12 59.41 28.31
CA MET A 13 -7.28 58.87 27.23
C MET A 13 -6.00 58.23 27.76
N ARG A 14 -5.42 58.79 28.84
CA ARG A 14 -4.27 58.20 29.53
C ARG A 14 -4.62 56.86 30.17
N GLY A 15 -5.78 56.76 30.83
CA GLY A 15 -6.29 55.51 31.39
C GLY A 15 -6.52 54.43 30.31
N LYS A 16 -7.16 54.80 29.20
CA LYS A 16 -7.37 53.89 28.05
C LYS A 16 -6.04 53.42 27.43
N LYS A 17 -5.07 54.33 27.27
CA LYS A 17 -3.72 53.99 26.78
C LYS A 17 -3.04 53.00 27.71
N GLN A 18 -3.15 53.18 29.02
CA GLN A 18 -2.56 52.28 30.01
C GLN A 18 -3.20 50.89 29.95
N GLN A 19 -4.53 50.80 29.85
CA GLN A 19 -5.24 49.53 29.70
C GLN A 19 -4.87 48.79 28.40
N LEU A 20 -4.74 49.52 27.27
CA LEU A 20 -4.30 48.95 26.01
C LEU A 20 -2.85 48.43 26.09
N MET A 21 -1.96 49.17 26.75
CA MET A 21 -0.58 48.75 26.97
C MET A 21 -0.48 47.48 27.85
N GLU A 22 -1.33 47.38 28.88
CA GLU A 22 -1.44 46.19 29.73
C GLU A 22 -1.89 44.98 28.90
N LYS A 23 -2.95 45.12 28.09
CA LYS A 23 -3.44 44.07 27.20
C LYS A 23 -2.38 43.62 26.18
N ILE A 24 -1.65 44.58 25.58
CA ILE A 24 -0.54 44.26 24.66
C ILE A 24 0.54 43.44 25.39
N ARG A 25 0.84 43.78 26.64
CA ARG A 25 1.81 43.04 27.45
C ARG A 25 1.32 41.63 27.75
N GLU A 26 0.07 41.49 28.18
CA GLU A 26 -0.57 40.19 28.44
C GLU A 26 -0.55 39.30 27.18
N TYR A 27 -0.98 39.82 26.02
CA TYR A 27 -0.94 39.07 24.78
C TYR A 27 0.48 38.70 24.34
N LYS A 28 1.46 39.58 24.54
CA LYS A 28 2.87 39.25 24.27
C LYS A 28 3.39 38.13 25.19
N VAL A 29 2.95 38.07 26.43
CA VAL A 29 3.31 36.98 27.37
C VAL A 29 2.59 35.69 26.98
N GLN A 30 1.31 35.75 26.61
CA GLN A 30 0.54 34.60 26.13
C GLN A 30 1.12 34.01 24.82
N LEU A 31 1.59 34.85 23.91
CA LEU A 31 2.28 34.41 22.68
C LEU A 31 3.67 33.79 22.94
N ARG A 32 4.28 34.04 24.11
CA ARG A 32 5.55 33.43 24.53
C ARG A 32 5.38 32.09 25.22
N VAL A 33 4.15 31.62 25.43
CA VAL A 33 3.90 30.30 26.03
C VAL A 33 4.56 29.22 25.14
N PRO A 34 5.26 28.22 25.70
CA PRO A 34 6.02 27.23 24.94
C PRO A 34 5.22 26.45 23.88
N THR A 35 3.90 26.38 24.06
CA THR A 35 2.95 25.77 23.13
C THR A 35 2.71 26.60 21.88
N LEU A 36 2.81 27.94 21.96
CA LEU A 36 2.64 28.89 20.85
C LEU A 36 3.98 29.33 20.26
N LYS A 37 5.05 29.20 21.03
CA LYS A 37 6.42 29.42 20.56
C LYS A 37 6.81 28.34 19.56
N ASP A 38 7.28 28.77 18.39
CA ASP A 38 7.75 27.94 17.27
C ASP A 38 6.66 27.02 16.67
N VAL A 39 5.38 27.36 16.82
CA VAL A 39 4.26 26.55 16.28
C VAL A 39 4.33 26.41 14.78
N GLU A 40 4.71 27.47 14.07
CA GLU A 40 4.81 27.43 12.61
C GLU A 40 5.90 26.44 12.16
N GLU A 41 7.06 26.46 12.83
CA GLU A 41 8.13 25.49 12.56
C GLU A 41 7.73 24.05 12.91
N LYS A 42 7.07 23.85 14.06
CA LYS A 42 6.56 22.52 14.47
C LYS A 42 5.50 22.01 13.49
N TYR A 43 4.59 22.88 13.05
CA TYR A 43 3.57 22.56 12.05
C TYR A 43 4.22 22.18 10.72
N ARG A 44 5.19 22.97 10.23
CA ARG A 44 5.93 22.66 9.01
C ARG A 44 6.62 21.30 9.08
N HIS A 45 7.30 20.99 10.19
CA HIS A 45 7.92 19.68 10.38
C HIS A 45 6.90 18.55 10.38
N LYS A 46 5.76 18.73 11.06
CA LYS A 46 4.70 17.72 11.10
C LYS A 46 4.02 17.53 9.76
N LEU A 47 3.83 18.60 9.00
CA LEU A 47 3.29 18.55 7.65
C LEU A 47 4.23 17.76 6.73
N ILE A 48 5.54 18.07 6.73
CA ILE A 48 6.53 17.31 5.95
C ILE A 48 6.52 15.84 6.34
N GLN A 49 6.49 15.52 7.64
CA GLN A 49 6.39 14.13 8.11
C GLN A 49 5.12 13.44 7.61
N HIS A 50 3.98 14.14 7.65
CA HIS A 50 2.70 13.61 7.20
C HIS A 50 2.72 13.31 5.70
N GLU A 51 3.10 14.29 4.87
CA GLU A 51 3.20 14.15 3.42
C GLU A 51 4.17 13.03 3.04
N THR A 52 5.36 12.99 3.66
CA THR A 52 6.35 11.93 3.42
C THR A 52 5.80 10.56 3.80
N THR A 53 5.04 10.46 4.89
CA THR A 53 4.41 9.20 5.31
C THR A 53 3.32 8.77 4.34
N GLN A 54 2.52 9.70 3.83
CA GLN A 54 1.51 9.41 2.81
C GLN A 54 2.15 8.91 1.51
N MET A 55 3.26 9.53 1.08
CA MET A 55 4.04 9.05 -0.06
C MET A 55 4.55 7.62 0.18
N ALA A 56 5.12 7.35 1.37
CA ALA A 56 5.61 6.02 1.71
C ALA A 56 4.51 4.95 1.70
N VAL A 57 3.30 5.28 2.17
CA VAL A 57 2.14 4.38 2.12
C VAL A 57 1.77 4.06 0.67
N ALA A 58 1.70 5.08 -0.19
CA ALA A 58 1.39 4.89 -1.62
C ALA A 58 2.46 4.02 -2.32
N ASP A 59 3.73 4.24 -2.00
CA ASP A 59 4.83 3.43 -2.54
C ASP A 59 4.76 1.97 -2.07
N LEU A 60 4.46 1.73 -0.79
CA LEU A 60 4.28 0.38 -0.27
C LEU A 60 3.14 -0.38 -0.98
N ASP A 61 2.02 0.29 -1.22
CA ASP A 61 0.90 -0.30 -1.98
C ASP A 61 1.29 -0.63 -3.42
N ARG A 62 2.08 0.24 -4.06
CA ARG A 62 2.60 0.01 -5.41
C ARG A 62 3.57 -1.17 -5.44
N TYR A 63 4.50 -1.24 -4.49
CA TYR A 63 5.46 -2.34 -4.40
C TYR A 63 4.78 -3.66 -4.09
N PHE A 64 3.77 -3.67 -3.22
CA PHE A 64 3.00 -4.87 -2.92
C PHE A 64 2.34 -5.44 -4.18
N LYS A 65 1.67 -4.58 -4.99
CA LYS A 65 1.04 -5.00 -6.25
C LYS A 65 2.07 -5.50 -7.27
N ALA A 66 3.17 -4.79 -7.46
CA ALA A 66 4.20 -5.17 -8.41
C ALA A 66 4.88 -6.50 -8.03
N LEU A 67 5.14 -6.70 -6.75
CA LEU A 67 5.70 -7.96 -6.23
C LEU A 67 4.72 -9.12 -6.45
N ASP A 68 3.44 -8.88 -6.14
CA ASP A 68 2.38 -9.86 -6.26
C ASP A 68 2.18 -10.33 -7.71
N GLU A 69 2.24 -9.41 -8.67
CA GLU A 69 2.22 -9.68 -10.10
C GLU A 69 3.46 -10.44 -10.56
N SER A 70 4.65 -9.98 -10.14
CA SER A 70 5.92 -10.64 -10.48
C SER A 70 5.97 -12.08 -9.97
N LEU A 71 5.42 -12.34 -8.78
CA LEU A 71 5.34 -13.69 -8.21
C LEU A 71 4.42 -14.59 -9.05
N LEU A 72 3.27 -14.10 -9.52
CA LEU A 72 2.38 -14.85 -10.41
C LEU A 72 3.06 -15.18 -11.73
N GLN A 73 3.71 -14.20 -12.34
CA GLN A 73 4.42 -14.39 -13.61
C GLN A 73 5.55 -15.39 -13.46
N HIS A 74 6.32 -15.30 -12.37
CA HIS A 74 7.38 -16.24 -12.07
C HIS A 74 6.84 -17.67 -11.90
N HIS A 75 5.76 -17.83 -11.13
CA HIS A 75 5.12 -19.12 -10.92
C HIS A 75 4.61 -19.72 -12.24
N SER A 76 3.89 -18.95 -13.05
CA SER A 76 3.40 -19.39 -14.37
C SER A 76 4.56 -19.81 -15.27
N LYS A 77 5.64 -19.04 -15.30
CA LYS A 77 6.84 -19.36 -16.08
C LYS A 77 7.49 -20.66 -15.60
N LYS A 78 7.53 -20.92 -14.29
CA LYS A 78 8.07 -22.18 -13.77
C LYS A 78 7.21 -23.39 -14.13
N VAL A 79 5.88 -23.27 -14.09
CA VAL A 79 4.99 -24.34 -14.55
C VAL A 79 5.16 -24.60 -16.05
N GLU A 80 5.35 -23.56 -16.86
CA GLU A 80 5.61 -23.69 -18.29
C GLU A 80 6.97 -24.38 -18.58
N GLU A 81 8.02 -24.00 -17.86
CA GLU A 81 9.34 -24.65 -17.93
C GLU A 81 9.23 -26.15 -17.60
N ILE A 82 8.50 -26.49 -16.52
CA ILE A 82 8.24 -27.88 -16.12
C ILE A 82 7.48 -28.62 -17.23
N ASN A 83 6.41 -28.05 -17.77
CA ASN A 83 5.61 -28.67 -18.83
C ASN A 83 6.39 -28.90 -20.12
N THR A 84 7.35 -28.01 -20.43
CA THR A 84 8.25 -28.17 -21.56
C THR A 84 9.14 -29.40 -21.39
N ILE A 85 9.70 -29.59 -20.19
CA ILE A 85 10.53 -30.75 -19.86
C ILE A 85 9.69 -32.04 -19.89
N ILE A 86 8.52 -32.02 -19.26
CA ILE A 86 7.59 -33.16 -19.25
C ILE A 86 7.23 -33.59 -20.67
N ARG A 87 6.89 -32.64 -21.55
CA ARG A 87 6.55 -32.94 -22.96
C ARG A 87 7.71 -33.59 -23.70
N SER A 88 8.93 -33.07 -23.50
CA SER A 88 10.14 -33.64 -24.08
C SER A 88 10.38 -35.08 -23.61
N LEU A 89 10.28 -35.33 -22.31
CA LEU A 89 10.45 -36.66 -21.73
C LEU A 89 9.34 -37.63 -22.19
N TRP A 90 8.10 -37.16 -22.29
CA TRP A 90 6.96 -37.96 -22.74
C TRP A 90 7.19 -38.52 -24.15
N GLN A 91 7.64 -37.67 -25.08
CA GLN A 91 7.92 -38.07 -26.47
C GLN A 91 9.01 -39.15 -26.57
N ILE A 92 9.99 -39.13 -25.65
CA ILE A 92 11.09 -40.11 -25.66
C ILE A 92 10.63 -41.44 -25.05
N THR A 93 9.87 -41.38 -23.96
CA THR A 93 9.59 -42.54 -23.09
C THR A 93 8.27 -43.24 -23.40
N TYR A 94 7.21 -42.50 -23.72
CA TYR A 94 5.89 -43.08 -23.95
C TYR A 94 5.81 -43.68 -25.36
N LYS A 95 5.38 -44.94 -25.45
CA LYS A 95 5.24 -45.68 -26.72
C LYS A 95 3.78 -45.89 -27.14
N GLY A 96 2.83 -45.51 -26.29
CA GLY A 96 1.40 -45.58 -26.61
C GLY A 96 0.96 -44.47 -27.58
N GLN A 97 -0.09 -44.73 -28.35
CA GLN A 97 -0.70 -43.76 -29.28
C GLN A 97 -1.97 -43.10 -28.72
N ASP A 98 -2.33 -43.43 -27.49
CA ASP A 98 -3.59 -43.08 -26.84
C ASP A 98 -3.54 -41.74 -26.08
N ILE A 99 -2.35 -41.24 -25.75
CA ILE A 99 -2.10 -39.98 -25.05
C ILE A 99 -1.00 -39.19 -25.76
N ASP A 100 -1.30 -37.95 -26.14
CA ASP A 100 -0.38 -37.09 -26.89
C ASP A 100 0.72 -36.52 -25.99
N THR A 101 0.32 -35.99 -24.83
CA THR A 101 1.24 -35.43 -23.82
C THR A 101 0.53 -35.31 -22.48
N ILE A 102 1.30 -35.07 -21.43
CA ILE A 102 0.78 -34.75 -20.10
C ILE A 102 1.29 -33.38 -19.66
N GLU A 103 0.50 -32.66 -18.90
CA GLU A 103 0.80 -31.32 -18.43
C GLU A 103 0.40 -31.15 -16.96
N LEU A 104 1.27 -30.50 -16.20
CA LEU A 104 0.97 -29.96 -14.89
C LEU A 104 0.13 -28.70 -15.05
N VAL A 105 -1.03 -28.69 -14.40
CA VAL A 105 -1.92 -27.54 -14.33
C VAL A 105 -1.97 -27.06 -12.88
N SER A 106 -1.65 -25.79 -12.68
CA SER A 106 -1.86 -25.11 -11.39
C SER A 106 -3.18 -24.35 -11.43
N GLY A 107 -4.15 -24.78 -10.62
CA GLY A 107 -5.37 -24.02 -10.35
C GLY A 107 -5.13 -22.96 -9.29
N GLN A 108 -5.58 -21.73 -9.55
CA GLN A 108 -5.70 -20.73 -8.50
C GLN A 108 -7.01 -21.00 -7.74
N GLN A 109 -6.97 -21.04 -6.40
CA GLN A 109 -8.20 -20.98 -5.62
C GLN A 109 -8.84 -19.59 -5.79
N GLU A 110 -9.85 -19.49 -6.64
CA GLU A 110 -10.72 -18.32 -6.73
C GLU A 110 -11.36 -18.09 -5.36
N GLY A 111 -10.90 -17.07 -4.63
CA GLY A 111 -11.51 -16.64 -3.37
C GLY A 111 -10.53 -16.37 -2.22
N GLN A 112 -9.28 -16.83 -2.28
CA GLN A 112 -8.28 -16.49 -1.24
C GLN A 112 -7.42 -15.30 -1.66
N VAL A 113 -8.04 -14.11 -1.58
CA VAL A 113 -7.33 -12.81 -1.57
C VAL A 113 -6.89 -12.48 -0.13
N SER A 114 -6.57 -13.49 0.68
CA SER A 114 -5.94 -13.25 1.98
C SER A 114 -4.45 -12.99 1.74
N LYS A 115 -4.02 -11.77 2.07
CA LYS A 115 -2.65 -11.20 1.95
C LYS A 115 -1.49 -12.07 2.48
N ALA A 116 -1.71 -13.29 2.96
CA ALA A 116 -0.74 -14.09 3.69
C ALA A 116 -0.41 -15.47 3.09
N ALA A 117 -1.23 -16.05 2.21
CA ALA A 117 -0.86 -17.32 1.56
C ALA A 117 -1.73 -17.60 0.34
N ARG A 118 -1.12 -17.60 -0.85
CA ARG A 118 -1.75 -18.18 -2.04
C ARG A 118 -1.61 -19.69 -1.97
N SER A 119 -2.73 -20.40 -1.86
CA SER A 119 -2.75 -21.84 -2.03
C SER A 119 -2.86 -22.16 -3.53
N TYR A 120 -1.93 -22.97 -4.04
CA TYR A 120 -1.97 -23.48 -5.41
C TYR A 120 -2.40 -24.94 -5.38
N ASP A 121 -3.46 -25.25 -6.12
CA ASP A 121 -3.87 -26.63 -6.35
C ASP A 121 -3.21 -27.15 -7.62
N TYR A 122 -2.58 -28.32 -7.55
CA TYR A 122 -1.84 -28.90 -8.66
C TYR A 122 -2.48 -30.20 -9.10
N ARG A 123 -2.73 -30.32 -10.40
CA ARG A 123 -3.25 -31.54 -11.02
C ARG A 123 -2.53 -31.82 -12.32
N VAL A 124 -2.45 -33.10 -12.68
CA VAL A 124 -1.87 -33.54 -13.95
C VAL A 124 -3.01 -33.85 -14.90
N VAL A 125 -2.94 -33.30 -16.10
CA VAL A 125 -3.89 -33.55 -17.17
C VAL A 125 -3.18 -34.22 -18.34
N MET A 126 -3.87 -35.15 -18.99
CA MET A 126 -3.44 -35.72 -20.26
C MET A 126 -4.15 -34.98 -21.40
N LYS A 127 -3.43 -34.76 -22.50
CA LYS A 127 -3.99 -34.27 -23.75
C LYS A 127 -4.23 -35.44 -24.69
N LYS A 128 -5.44 -35.53 -25.22
CA LYS A 128 -5.85 -36.52 -26.21
C LYS A 128 -6.69 -35.85 -27.28
N ALA A 129 -6.21 -35.81 -28.52
CA ALA A 129 -6.90 -35.22 -29.66
C ALA A 129 -7.37 -33.77 -29.40
N GLY A 130 -6.57 -32.99 -28.67
CA GLY A 130 -6.88 -31.60 -28.30
C GLY A 130 -7.75 -31.43 -27.05
N ALA A 131 -8.29 -32.51 -26.47
CA ALA A 131 -9.01 -32.45 -25.20
C ALA A 131 -8.06 -32.66 -24.01
N ALA A 132 -8.17 -31.81 -22.98
CA ALA A 132 -7.47 -31.98 -21.71
C ALA A 132 -8.35 -32.74 -20.71
N ILE A 133 -7.85 -33.87 -20.21
CA ILE A 133 -8.57 -34.77 -19.31
C ILE A 133 -7.74 -34.94 -18.04
N ASP A 134 -8.38 -34.85 -16.88
CA ASP A 134 -7.70 -35.10 -15.61
C ASP A 134 -7.23 -36.56 -15.52
N MET A 135 -5.97 -36.76 -15.14
CA MET A 135 -5.37 -38.09 -15.02
C MET A 135 -5.76 -38.81 -13.72
N ARG A 136 -6.21 -38.07 -12.69
CA ARG A 136 -6.52 -38.65 -11.39
C ARG A 136 -7.66 -39.68 -11.49
N GLY A 137 -7.35 -40.93 -11.16
CA GLY A 137 -8.31 -42.04 -11.20
C GLY A 137 -8.69 -42.51 -12.61
N ARG A 138 -7.96 -42.06 -13.65
CA ARG A 138 -8.22 -42.42 -15.06
C ARG A 138 -7.01 -43.03 -15.77
N CYS A 139 -5.89 -43.21 -15.09
CA CYS A 139 -4.69 -43.79 -15.64
C CYS A 139 -4.51 -45.26 -15.22
N SER A 140 -3.94 -46.06 -16.13
CA SER A 140 -3.44 -47.40 -15.82
C SER A 140 -2.29 -47.33 -14.82
N ALA A 141 -1.98 -48.44 -14.16
CA ALA A 141 -0.94 -48.51 -13.13
C ALA A 141 0.51 -48.36 -13.65
N GLY A 142 0.70 -48.37 -14.97
CA GLY A 142 2.00 -48.29 -15.64
C GLY A 142 2.29 -46.93 -16.24
#